data_AF-A0A5V1GQV6-F1
#
_entry.id   AF-A0A5V1GQV6-F1
#
_cell.length_a   1.000
_cell.length_b   1.000
_cell.length_c   1.000
_cell.angle_alpha   90.00
_cell.angle_beta   90.00
_cell.angle_gamma   90.00
#
_symmetry.space_group_name_H-M   'P 1'
#
loop_
_entity.id
_entity.type
_entity.pdbx_description
1 polymer ?
#
loop_
_entity_poly.entity_id
_entity_poly.type
_entity_poly.pdbx_seq_one_letter_code
_entity_poly.pdbx_strand_id
1 'polypeptide(L)'
;MAGRSLTLEAPGLRPGTVIDRCRLVSRTDFMISAGIRKNSPTGNIHPDGLTKKFVKARKISGVKCSDNPPTFHEIRSLAGRLYKDERGEEFAQKLLGHTSENTTKLYLDERDNKAYVML
;
A
#
# COMPACT_ATOMS: atom_id res chain seq x y z
N MET A 1 19.88 -14.63 14.04
CA MET A 1 18.74 -15.28 13.36
C MET A 1 18.53 -14.57 12.03
N ALA A 2 18.82 -15.21 10.90
CA ALA A 2 18.57 -14.65 9.59
C ALA A 2 17.05 -14.69 9.31
N GLY A 3 16.34 -13.65 9.73
CA GLY A 3 14.92 -13.50 9.42
C GLY A 3 14.75 -13.48 7.90
N ARG A 4 13.96 -14.42 7.35
CA ARG A 4 13.61 -14.48 5.94
C ARG A 4 13.21 -13.07 5.47
N SER A 5 13.96 -12.52 4.52
CA SER A 5 13.67 -11.20 3.97
C SER A 5 12.32 -11.27 3.25
N LEU A 6 11.37 -10.44 3.67
CA LEU A 6 10.18 -10.15 2.87
C LEU A 6 10.63 -9.15 1.79
N THR A 7 10.73 -9.61 0.56
CA THR A 7 10.95 -8.75 -0.62
C THR A 7 9.78 -9.01 -1.53
N LEU A 8 9.25 -7.93 -2.11
CA LEU A 8 8.32 -7.97 -3.22
C LEU A 8 9.15 -7.69 -4.48
N GLU A 9 9.35 -8.73 -5.29
CA GLU A 9 10.27 -8.72 -6.41
C GLU A 9 9.78 -7.80 -7.53
N ALA A 10 8.46 -7.78 -7.80
CA ALA A 10 7.88 -6.96 -8.86
C ALA A 10 8.27 -5.46 -8.80
N PRO A 11 8.16 -4.76 -7.65
CA PRO A 11 8.70 -3.41 -7.51
C PRO A 11 10.15 -3.36 -6.96
N GLY A 12 10.79 -4.49 -6.69
CA GLY A 12 12.12 -4.56 -6.06
C GLY A 12 12.14 -3.94 -4.66
N LEU A 13 11.03 -4.03 -3.90
CA LEU A 13 10.88 -3.37 -2.61
C LEU A 13 11.00 -4.36 -1.45
N ARG A 14 11.90 -4.03 -0.53
CA ARG A 14 12.03 -4.71 0.77
C ARG A 14 11.44 -3.82 1.87
N PRO A 15 10.40 -4.25 2.60
CA PRO A 15 9.78 -3.45 3.65
C PRO A 15 10.77 -3.01 4.73
N GLY A 16 11.76 -3.83 5.06
CA GLY A 16 12.84 -3.43 5.98
C GLY A 16 13.57 -2.17 5.52
N THR A 17 13.96 -2.11 4.24
CA THR A 17 14.62 -0.93 3.66
C THR A 17 13.69 0.29 3.63
N VAL A 18 12.39 0.10 3.37
CA VAL A 18 11.41 1.18 3.41
C VAL A 18 11.24 1.73 4.84
N ILE A 19 11.16 0.84 5.83
CA ILE A 19 11.10 1.19 7.25
C ILE A 19 12.33 1.98 7.68
N ASP A 20 13.52 1.55 7.28
CA ASP A 20 14.77 2.25 7.61
C ASP A 20 14.77 3.67 7.01
N ARG A 21 14.33 3.83 5.77
CA ARG A 21 14.16 5.17 5.14
C ARG A 21 13.16 6.04 5.90
N CYS A 22 12.03 5.49 6.32
CA CYS A 22 11.04 6.21 7.13
C CYS A 22 11.62 6.67 8.47
N ARG A 23 12.39 5.81 9.15
CA ARG A 23 13.03 6.12 10.44
C ARG A 23 14.13 7.18 10.33
N LEU A 24 14.86 7.22 9.21
CA LEU A 24 15.89 8.24 8.98
C LEU A 24 15.31 9.66 8.88
N VAL A 25 14.09 9.81 8.39
CA VAL A 25 13.46 11.12 8.15
C VAL A 25 12.42 11.51 9.21
N SER A 26 11.81 10.53 9.87
CA SER A 26 10.81 10.77 10.92
C SER A 26 11.48 11.15 12.23
N ARG A 27 10.98 12.20 12.88
CA ARG A 27 11.38 12.63 14.23
C ARG A 27 10.26 12.39 15.26
N THR A 28 9.33 11.50 14.92
CA THR A 28 8.12 11.23 15.71
C THR A 28 8.01 9.74 15.97
N ASP A 29 7.15 9.37 16.92
CA ASP A 29 6.89 7.96 17.26
C ASP A 29 6.12 7.20 16.17
N PHE A 30 5.65 7.89 15.12
CA PHE A 30 4.95 7.31 13.99
C PHE A 30 5.91 6.97 12.83
N MET A 31 5.73 5.79 12.24
CA MET A 31 6.44 5.35 11.03
C MET A 31 6.11 6.27 9.83
N ILE A 32 4.86 6.70 9.73
CA ILE A 32 4.37 7.63 8.70
C ILE A 32 3.89 8.89 9.43
N SER A 33 4.52 10.03 9.15
CA SER A 33 4.37 11.26 9.93
C SER A 33 4.40 12.50 9.04
N ALA A 34 3.68 13.55 9.43
CA ALA A 34 3.71 14.86 8.77
C ALA A 34 4.85 15.77 9.30
N GLY A 35 5.61 15.26 10.27
CA GLY A 35 6.62 16.00 11.02
C GLY A 35 6.02 16.88 12.11
N ILE A 36 6.85 17.22 13.10
CA ILE A 36 6.48 18.09 14.22
C ILE A 36 6.31 19.53 13.73
N ARG A 37 5.18 20.15 14.07
CA ARG A 37 4.85 21.55 13.75
C ARG A 37 4.16 22.20 14.95
N LYS A 38 4.11 23.53 14.99
CA LYS A 38 3.42 24.29 16.06
C LYS A 38 1.99 23.78 16.33
N ASN A 39 1.25 23.47 15.27
CA ASN A 39 -0.14 23.00 15.35
C ASN A 39 -0.28 21.46 15.24
N SER A 40 0.82 20.72 15.22
CA SER A 40 0.85 19.26 15.21
C SER A 40 2.10 18.78 15.96
N PRO A 41 2.06 18.80 17.30
CA PRO A 41 3.24 18.55 18.14
C PRO A 41 3.70 17.09 18.10
N THR A 42 2.79 16.15 17.82
CA THR A 42 3.10 14.71 17.69
C THR A 42 3.42 14.29 16.25
N GLY A 43 3.10 15.13 15.27
CA GLY A 43 3.28 14.86 13.84
C GLY A 43 2.42 13.71 13.27
N ASN A 44 1.39 13.28 14.00
CA ASN A 44 0.46 12.26 13.54
C ASN A 44 -0.28 12.69 12.25
N ILE A 45 -0.64 11.73 11.42
CA ILE A 45 -1.41 11.96 10.19
C ILE A 45 -2.81 11.37 10.35
N HIS A 46 -3.83 12.16 9.99
CA HIS A 46 -5.18 11.66 9.86
C HIS A 46 -5.31 10.79 8.58
N PRO A 47 -5.97 9.61 8.62
CA PRO A 47 -6.08 8.72 7.45
C PRO A 47 -6.62 9.40 6.18
N ASP A 48 -7.62 10.26 6.32
CA ASP A 48 -8.16 11.07 5.20
C ASP A 48 -7.08 11.92 4.50
N GLY A 49 -6.08 12.39 5.24
CA GLY A 49 -4.94 13.10 4.67
C GLY A 49 -4.12 12.24 3.70
N LEU A 50 -3.90 10.96 4.03
CA LEU A 50 -3.23 10.01 3.13
C LEU A 50 -4.05 9.77 1.87
N THR A 51 -5.35 9.53 2.02
CA THR A 51 -6.27 9.33 0.88
C THR A 51 -6.27 10.54 -0.07
N LYS A 52 -6.40 11.76 0.47
CA LYS A 52 -6.38 13.00 -0.34
C LYS A 52 -5.05 13.20 -1.06
N LYS A 53 -3.92 12.95 -0.37
CA LYS A 53 -2.58 13.06 -0.99
C LYS A 53 -2.36 12.03 -2.07
N PHE A 54 -2.82 10.80 -1.88
CA PHE A 54 -2.79 9.76 -2.90
C PHE A 54 -3.61 10.16 -4.13
N VAL A 55 -4.84 10.64 -3.96
CA VAL A 55 -5.67 11.13 -5.09
C VAL A 55 -4.97 12.26 -5.84
N LYS A 56 -4.32 13.19 -5.12
CA LYS A 56 -3.52 14.26 -5.75
C LYS A 56 -2.35 13.67 -6.56
N ALA A 57 -1.60 12.72 -6.00
CA ALA A 57 -0.48 12.08 -6.69
C ALA A 57 -0.93 11.31 -7.95
N ARG A 58 -2.04 10.56 -7.87
CA ARG A 58 -2.67 9.87 -9.01
C ARG A 58 -3.07 10.83 -10.12
N LYS A 59 -3.60 12.02 -9.79
CA LYS A 59 -3.92 13.05 -10.80
C LYS A 59 -2.66 13.60 -11.47
N ILE A 60 -1.59 13.79 -10.70
CA ILE A 60 -0.30 14.31 -11.21
C ILE A 60 0.42 13.29 -12.09
N SER A 61 0.27 11.99 -11.83
CA SER A 61 0.95 10.95 -12.62
C SER A 61 0.47 10.86 -14.07
N GLY A 62 -0.67 11.50 -14.40
CA GLY A 62 -1.23 11.48 -15.76
C GLY A 62 -1.79 10.12 -16.20
N VAL A 63 -1.87 9.14 -15.29
CA VAL A 63 -2.45 7.83 -15.57
C VAL A 63 -3.93 8.00 -15.88
N LYS A 64 -4.34 7.52 -17.06
CA LYS A 64 -5.76 7.47 -17.44
C LYS A 64 -6.45 6.37 -16.66
N CYS A 65 -7.32 6.76 -15.75
CA CYS A 65 -8.18 5.86 -15.01
C CYS A 65 -9.59 5.89 -15.61
N SER A 66 -10.38 4.86 -15.32
CA SER A 66 -11.81 4.86 -15.60
C SER A 66 -12.58 5.86 -14.73
N ASP A 67 -13.91 5.89 -14.89
CA ASP A 67 -14.85 6.68 -14.09
C ASP A 67 -14.75 6.41 -12.58
N ASN A 68 -14.25 5.23 -12.19
CA ASN A 68 -14.04 4.83 -10.80
C ASN A 68 -12.55 4.58 -10.53
N PRO A 69 -11.75 5.66 -10.40
CA PRO A 69 -10.31 5.53 -10.35
C PRO A 69 -9.84 4.95 -9.00
N PRO A 70 -8.76 4.14 -8.98
CA PRO A 70 -8.32 3.37 -7.81
C PRO A 70 -7.98 4.27 -6.62
N THR A 71 -8.47 3.96 -5.43
CA THR A 71 -8.24 4.76 -4.20
C THR A 71 -6.98 4.31 -3.45
N PHE A 72 -6.61 4.99 -2.37
CA PHE A 72 -5.47 4.57 -1.53
C PHE A 72 -5.61 3.14 -1.00
N HIS A 73 -6.86 2.69 -0.74
CA HIS A 73 -7.13 1.32 -0.26
C HIS A 73 -6.75 0.24 -1.28
N GLU A 74 -6.74 0.56 -2.58
CA GLU A 74 -6.39 -0.39 -3.64
C GLU A 74 -4.93 -0.87 -3.58
N ILE A 75 -4.05 -0.14 -2.88
CA ILE A 75 -2.67 -0.59 -2.62
C ILE A 75 -2.67 -1.93 -1.86
N ARG A 76 -3.64 -2.15 -0.98
CA ARG A 76 -3.78 -3.40 -0.22
C ARG A 76 -4.14 -4.58 -1.14
N SER A 77 -5.07 -4.37 -2.06
CA SER A 77 -5.45 -5.38 -3.05
C SER A 77 -4.30 -5.67 -4.03
N LEU A 78 -3.60 -4.63 -4.49
CA LEU A 78 -2.40 -4.77 -5.32
C LEU A 78 -1.31 -5.59 -4.62
N ALA A 79 -0.99 -5.28 -3.37
CA ALA A 79 -0.01 -6.04 -2.60
C ALA A 79 -0.45 -7.51 -2.42
N GLY A 80 -1.74 -7.75 -2.17
CA GLY A 80 -2.30 -9.10 -2.09
C GLY A 80 -2.05 -9.92 -3.36
N ARG A 81 -2.36 -9.35 -4.53
CA ARG A 81 -2.13 -10.00 -5.84
C ARG A 81 -0.65 -10.29 -6.08
N LEU A 82 0.23 -9.30 -5.89
CA LEU A 82 1.67 -9.49 -6.11
C LEU A 82 2.26 -10.58 -5.19
N TYR A 83 1.87 -10.62 -3.91
CA TYR A 83 2.33 -11.68 -3.01
C TYR A 83 1.68 -13.04 -3.27
N LYS A 84 0.45 -13.08 -3.80
CA LYS A 84 -0.17 -14.32 -4.26
C LYS A 84 0.63 -14.91 -5.42
N ASP A 85 1.01 -14.08 -6.39
CA ASP A 85 1.79 -14.52 -7.54
C ASP A 85 3.20 -14.99 -7.14
N GLU A 86 3.84 -14.28 -6.20
CA GLU A 86 5.20 -14.63 -5.76
C GLU A 86 5.27 -15.77 -4.73
N ARG A 87 4.25 -15.92 -3.86
CA ARG A 87 4.32 -16.75 -2.64
C ARG A 87 3.08 -17.59 -2.36
N GLY A 88 2.07 -17.52 -3.20
CA GLY A 88 0.82 -18.29 -3.09
C GLY A 88 -0.28 -17.59 -2.28
N GLU A 89 -1.51 -18.07 -2.48
CA GLU A 89 -2.72 -17.50 -1.90
C GLU A 89 -2.76 -17.56 -0.37
N GLU A 90 -2.29 -18.67 0.24
CA GLU A 90 -2.23 -18.80 1.71
C GLU A 90 -1.32 -17.74 2.33
N PHE A 91 -0.18 -17.46 1.70
CA PHE A 91 0.74 -16.41 2.15
C PHE A 91 0.06 -15.03 2.05
N ALA A 92 -0.59 -14.74 0.92
CA ALA A 92 -1.31 -13.48 0.72
C ALA A 92 -2.45 -13.31 1.73
N GLN A 93 -3.23 -14.35 2.01
CA GLN A 93 -4.29 -14.34 3.03
C GLN A 93 -3.74 -13.99 4.41
N LYS A 94 -2.66 -14.67 4.84
CA LYS A 94 -2.02 -14.42 6.14
C LYS A 94 -1.45 -13.01 6.22
N LEU A 95 -0.81 -12.53 5.16
CA LEU A 95 -0.27 -11.18 5.08
C LEU A 95 -1.38 -10.12 5.19
N LEU A 96 -2.50 -10.33 4.51
CA LEU A 96 -3.65 -9.46 4.61
C LEU A 96 -4.35 -9.58 5.98
N GLY A 97 -4.15 -10.68 6.71
CA GLY A 97 -4.79 -10.91 8.01
C GLY A 97 -6.29 -11.22 7.87
N HIS A 98 -6.68 -11.87 6.78
CA HIS A 98 -8.06 -12.30 6.57
C HIS A 98 -8.32 -13.68 7.18
N THR A 99 -9.33 -13.78 8.03
CA THR A 99 -9.73 -15.06 8.64
C THR A 99 -10.35 -16.02 7.63
N SER A 100 -11.06 -15.51 6.63
CA SER A 100 -11.73 -16.33 5.61
C SER A 100 -11.09 -16.20 4.23
N GLU A 101 -11.03 -17.31 3.50
CA GLU A 101 -10.59 -17.34 2.10
C GLU A 101 -11.47 -16.47 1.21
N ASN A 102 -12.78 -16.43 1.47
CA ASN A 102 -13.74 -15.64 0.69
C ASN A 102 -13.40 -14.14 0.72
N THR A 103 -12.97 -13.62 1.88
CA THR A 103 -12.49 -12.25 1.98
C THR A 103 -11.22 -12.04 1.16
N THR A 104 -10.28 -12.99 1.20
CA THR A 104 -9.05 -12.93 0.40
C THR A 104 -9.35 -12.93 -1.10
N LYS A 105 -10.25 -13.79 -1.57
CA LYS A 105 -10.66 -13.85 -2.97
C LYS A 105 -11.16 -12.51 -3.48
N LEU A 106 -11.93 -11.75 -2.68
CA LEU A 106 -12.37 -10.39 -3.05
C LEU A 106 -11.22 -9.40 -3.28
N TYR A 107 -10.11 -9.55 -2.55
CA TYR A 107 -8.92 -8.71 -2.70
C TYR A 107 -7.96 -9.20 -3.79
N LEU A 108 -7.97 -10.50 -4.09
CA LEU A 108 -7.17 -11.12 -5.14
C LEU A 108 -7.86 -11.10 -6.50
N ASP A 109 -9.16 -10.82 -6.54
CA ASP A 109 -9.92 -10.62 -7.75
C ASP A 109 -9.31 -9.45 -8.54
N GLU A 110 -8.73 -9.78 -9.69
CA GLU A 110 -8.41 -8.85 -10.75
C GLU A 110 -9.74 -8.41 -11.32
N ARG A 111 -10.37 -7.42 -10.68
CA ARG A 111 -11.59 -6.80 -11.19
C ARG A 111 -11.29 -6.26 -12.58
N ASP A 112 -11.56 -7.13 -13.56
CA ASP A 112 -11.16 -7.06 -14.95
C ASP A 112 -11.24 -5.63 -15.45
N ASN A 113 -10.10 -5.02 -15.80
CA ASN A 113 -9.99 -3.87 -16.71
C ASN A 113 -10.95 -2.67 -16.53
N LYS A 114 -11.65 -2.54 -15.39
CA LYS A 114 -12.61 -1.46 -15.15
C LYS A 114 -12.00 -0.26 -14.43
N ALA A 115 -10.75 -0.35 -13.97
CA ALA A 115 -10.03 0.75 -13.31
C ALA A 115 -9.11 1.52 -14.26
N TYR A 116 -8.71 0.91 -15.37
CA TYR A 116 -7.75 1.45 -16.34
C TYR A 116 -8.34 1.36 -17.73
N VAL A 117 -8.29 2.46 -18.47
CA VAL A 117 -8.60 2.43 -19.90
C VAL A 117 -7.33 1.94 -20.59
N MET A 118 -7.31 0.67 -20.99
CA MET A 118 -6.28 0.15 -21.88
C MET A 118 -6.38 0.93 -23.20
N LEU A 119 -5.32 1.66 -23.57
CA LEU A 119 -5.19 2.27 -24.89
C LEU A 119 -4.71 1.24 -25.90
#